data_AF-A0A7D5C3Z2-F1
#
_entry.id   AF-A0A7D5C3Z2-F1
#
_cell.length_a   1.000
_cell.length_b   1.000
_cell.length_c   1.000
_cell.angle_alpha   90.00
_cell.angle_beta   90.00
_cell.angle_gamma   90.00
#
_symmetry.space_group_name_H-M   'P 1'
#
loop_
_entity.id
_entity.type
_entity.pdbx_description
1 polymer ?
#
loop_
_entity_poly.entity_id
_entity_poly.type
_entity_poly.pdbx_seq_one_letter_code
_entity_poly.pdbx_strand_id
1 'polypeptide(L)' 'MKFSLQRAVLLVLGGLIPATVFIADRAEIFVAVTLVNVLIIWASLHVATGGSLRPDSGSADAADPEEA' A
#
# COMPACT_ATOMS: atom_id res chain seq x y z
N MET A 1 0.02 -22.81 43.98
CA MET A 1 -0.25 -23.76 42.88
C MET A 1 1.07 -24.02 42.16
N LYS A 2 1.55 -25.27 42.08
CA LYS A 2 2.71 -25.60 41.23
C LYS A 2 2.23 -25.60 39.79
N PHE A 3 2.34 -24.46 39.11
CA PHE A 3 2.02 -24.36 37.69
C PHE A 3 3.06 -25.16 36.91
N SER A 4 2.64 -26.27 36.30
CA SER A 4 3.50 -26.99 35.35
C SER A 4 3.79 -26.08 34.17
N LEU A 5 5.04 -26.07 33.70
CA LEU A 5 5.48 -25.30 32.53
C LEU A 5 4.59 -25.59 31.31
N GLN A 6 4.18 -26.85 31.12
CA GLN A 6 3.22 -27.22 30.08
C GLN A 6 1.88 -26.49 30.20
N ARG A 7 1.37 -26.32 31.43
CA ARG A 7 0.09 -25.63 31.66
C ARG A 7 0.22 -24.12 31.45
N ALA A 8 1.37 -23.55 31.78
CA ALA A 8 1.67 -22.14 31.48
C ALA A 8 1.79 -21.91 29.96
N VAL A 9 2.48 -22.80 29.24
CA VAL A 9 2.60 -22.73 27.78
C VAL A 9 1.24 -22.89 27.10
N LEU A 10 0.41 -23.84 27.54
CA LEU A 10 -0.94 -24.01 27.00
C LEU A 10 -1.84 -22.79 27.25
N LEU A 11 -1.66 -22.09 28.37
CA LEU A 11 -2.36 -20.84 28.66
C LEU A 11 -1.92 -19.70 27.75
N VAL A 12 -0.60 -19.56 27.54
CA VAL A 12 -0.07 -18.56 26.60
C VAL A 12 -0.54 -18.86 25.19
N LEU A 13 -0.48 -20.13 24.75
CA LEU A 13 -0.92 -20.55 23.43
C LEU A 13 -2.44 -20.35 23.24
N GLY A 14 -3.22 -20.64 24.30
CA GLY A 14 -4.66 -20.42 24.32
C GLY A 14 -5.06 -18.95 24.22
N GLY A 15 -4.21 -18.01 24.63
CA GLY A 15 -4.44 -16.57 24.41
C GLY A 15 -3.82 -16.03 23.12
N LEU A 16 -2.67 -16.57 22.72
CA LEU A 16 -1.90 -16.10 21.56
C LEU A 16 -2.61 -16.43 20.24
N ILE A 17 -3.15 -17.65 20.09
CA ILE A 17 -3.83 -18.07 18.85
C ILE A 17 -5.08 -17.22 18.56
N PRO A 18 -5.99 -16.97 19.52
CA PRO A 18 -7.13 -16.07 19.28
C PRO A 18 -6.70 -14.63 18.98
N ALA A 19 -5.65 -14.13 19.64
CA ALA A 19 -5.13 -12.79 19.40
C ALA A 19 -4.55 -12.64 17.99
N THR A 20 -3.78 -13.62 17.52
CA THR A 20 -3.22 -13.60 16.17
C THR A 20 -4.31 -13.71 15.11
N VAL A 21 -5.34 -14.54 15.33
CA VAL A 21 -6.51 -14.63 14.42
C VAL A 21 -7.28 -13.30 14.39
N PHE A 22 -7.52 -12.67 15.54
CA PHE A 22 -8.18 -11.35 15.62
C PHE A 22 -7.39 -10.24 14.92
N ILE A 23 -6.06 -10.25 15.04
CA ILE A 23 -5.19 -9.30 14.35
C ILE A 23 -5.18 -9.57 12.84
N ALA A 24 -5.13 -10.84 12.41
CA ALA A 24 -5.17 -11.22 11.01
C ALA A 24 -6.50 -10.84 10.35
N ASP A 25 -7.63 -11.00 11.05
CA ASP A 25 -8.95 -10.54 10.62
C ASP A 25 -8.98 -9.01 10.47
N ARG A 26 -8.46 -8.26 11.46
CA ARG A 26 -8.34 -6.80 11.36
C ARG A 26 -7.28 -6.30 10.39
N ALA A 27 -6.40 -7.16 9.88
CA ALA A 27 -5.38 -6.76 8.92
C ALA A 27 -6.01 -6.13 7.68
N GLU A 28 -7.24 -6.51 7.33
CA GLU A 28 -8.03 -5.90 6.26
C GLU A 28 -8.14 -4.38 6.42
N ILE A 29 -8.37 -3.88 7.64
CA ILE A 29 -8.48 -2.43 7.90
C ILE A 29 -7.13 -1.75 7.69
N PHE A 30 -6.04 -2.33 8.20
CA PHE A 30 -4.70 -1.76 8.03
C PHE A 30 -4.22 -1.79 6.59
N VAL A 31 -4.53 -2.87 5.86
CA VAL A 31 -4.26 -3.00 4.43
C VAL A 31 -5.06 -1.96 3.65
N ALA A 32 -6.35 -1.78 3.95
CA ALA A 32 -7.19 -0.76 3.32
C ALA A 32 -6.66 0.66 3.58
N VAL A 33 -6.30 0.98 4.82
CA VAL A 33 -5.69 2.28 5.18
C VAL A 33 -4.36 2.48 4.44
N THR A 34 -3.53 1.44 4.36
CA THR A 34 -2.24 1.50 3.66
C THR A 34 -2.44 1.71 2.15
N LEU A 35 -3.39 0.99 1.55
CA LEU A 35 -3.76 1.14 0.13
C LEU A 35 -4.25 2.57 -0.15
N VAL A 36 -5.14 3.10 0.68
CA VAL A 36 -5.59 4.50 0.59
C VAL A 36 -4.41 5.47 0.67
N ASN A 37 -3.48 5.25 1.59
CA ASN A 37 -2.29 6.09 1.76
C ASN A 37 -1.40 6.07 0.51
N VAL A 38 -1.12 4.87 -0.02
CA VAL A 38 -0.35 4.69 -1.26
C VAL A 38 -1.04 5.38 -2.44
N LEU A 39 -2.36 5.27 -2.58
CA LEU A 39 -3.13 5.93 -3.65
C LEU A 39 -3.08 7.46 -3.52
N ILE A 40 -3.16 8.00 -2.30
CA ILE A 40 -3.03 9.45 -2.07
C ILE A 40 -1.65 9.94 -2.45
N ILE A 41 -0.58 9.23 -2.04
CA ILE A 41 0.79 9.56 -2.40
C ILE A 41 0.97 9.49 -3.92
N TRP A 42 0.48 8.43 -4.55
CA TRP A 42 0.54 8.26 -6.00
C TRP A 42 -0.19 9.40 -6.73
N ALA A 43 -1.41 9.75 -6.32
CA ALA A 43 -2.18 10.84 -6.93
C ALA A 43 -1.49 12.19 -6.74
N SER A 44 -0.95 12.44 -5.53
CA SER A 44 -0.20 13.66 -5.23
C SER A 44 1.04 13.77 -6.12
N LEU A 45 1.78 12.67 -6.25
CA LEU A 45 2.96 12.60 -7.11
C LEU A 45 2.57 12.81 -8.57
N HIS A 46 1.53 12.12 -9.05
CA HIS A 46 1.03 12.23 -10.42
C HIS A 46 0.60 13.66 -10.78
N VAL A 47 -0.04 14.37 -9.85
CA VAL A 47 -0.36 15.79 -10.03
C VAL A 47 0.90 16.64 -10.05
N ALA A 48 1.84 16.40 -9.13
CA ALA A 48 3.08 17.16 -9.02
C ALA A 48 4.03 16.96 -10.21
N THR A 49 4.09 15.76 -10.80
CA THR A 49 4.89 15.47 -11.99
C THR A 49 4.17 15.78 -13.30
N GLY A 50 2.96 16.35 -13.25
CA GLY A 50 2.20 16.72 -14.44
C GLY A 50 1.82 15.50 -15.27
N GLY A 51 1.39 14.42 -14.61
CA GLY A 51 1.01 13.12 -15.15
C GLY A 51 -0.02 13.22 -16.27
N SER A 52 0.47 13.55 -17.44
CA SER A 52 -0.16 13.32 -18.71
C SER A 52 0.62 12.17 -19.31
N LEU A 53 -0.05 11.03 -19.43
CA LEU A 53 0.10 10.24 -20.64
C LEU A 53 -0.10 11.23 -21.80
N ARG A 54 0.98 11.92 -22.23
CA ARG A 54 0.94 12.64 -23.49
C ARG A 54 0.64 11.57 -24.52
N PRO A 55 -0.56 11.55 -25.12
CA PRO A 55 -0.77 10.70 -26.26
C PRO A 55 0.15 11.32 -27.31
N ASP A 56 1.12 10.55 -27.79
CA ASP A 56 1.91 10.93 -28.95
C ASP A 56 1.06 10.79 -30.22
N SER A 57 -0.13 11.41 -30.20
CA SER A 57 -1.06 11.46 -31.30
C SER A 57 -1.14 12.91 -31.79
N GLY A 58 -0.27 13.24 -32.74
CA GLY A 58 -0.57 14.24 -33.77
C GLY A 58 -0.24 15.69 -33.43
N SER A 59 1.00 16.09 -33.71
CA SER A 59 1.22 17.32 -34.47
C SER A 59 2.41 17.10 -35.39
N ALA A 60 2.16 16.38 -36.48
CA ALA A 60 2.84 16.71 -37.72
C ALA A 60 2.46 18.16 -38.08
N ASP A 61 3.45 18.89 -38.59
CA ASP A 61 3.37 20.17 -39.28
C ASP A 61 3.49 21.45 -38.43
N ALA A 62 4.68 22.07 -38.46
CA ALA A 62 4.88 23.33 -39.20
C ALA A 62 6.33 23.86 -39.01
N ALA A 63 7.10 23.81 -40.09
CA ALA A 63 8.23 24.66 -40.50
C ALA A 63 9.11 25.37 -39.44
N ASP A 64 10.42 25.09 -39.46
CA ASP A 64 11.44 26.11 -39.24
C ASP A 64 12.52 26.01 -40.36
N PRO A 65 12.74 27.07 -41.16
CA PRO A 65 13.58 27.05 -42.35
C PRO A 65 15.03 27.47 -42.05
N GLU A 66 15.98 26.97 -42.84
CA GLU A 66 17.26 27.63 -43.18
C GLU A 66 17.94 28.49 -42.09
N GLU A 67 18.87 27.90 -41.33
CA GLU A 67 19.93 28.65 -40.65
C GLU A 67 21.30 28.28 -41.24
N ALA A 68 21.73 29.15 -42.17
CA ALA A 68 23.09 29.61 -42.52
C ALA A 68 24.24 28.60 -42.75
#